data_AF-A0A2R5EJU7-F1
#
_entry.id   AF-A0A2R5EJU7-F1
#
_cell.length_a   1.000
_cell.length_b   1.000
_cell.length_c   1.000
_cell.angle_alpha   90.00
_cell.angle_beta   90.00
_cell.angle_gamma   90.00
#
_symmetry.space_group_name_H-M   'P 1'
#
loop_
_entity.id
_entity.type
_entity.pdbx_description
1 polymer ?
#
loop_
_entity_poly.entity_id
_entity_poly.type
_entity_poly.pdbx_seq_one_letter_code
_entity_poly.pdbx_strand_id
1 'polypeptide(L)'
;MTENEIRELPPAVREQFHKVANHEIDQDPGVKLLLEELSGCEKEERLTLEKSNAVRTLSQVANDSLVEARAGLAAIEAERPNVVIQALIDGDGFEKDDELLERRQELMLKIDRLELALPQLEKLLKRDAQIHSMCVMRIESLNASLKEIRDRLKLQIAQMRVFG
;
A
#
# COMPACT_ATOMS: atom_id res chain seq x y z
N MET A 1 -20.19 23.34 7.55
CA MET A 1 -21.42 24.02 7.11
C MET A 1 -21.78 23.60 5.69
N THR A 2 -23.08 23.53 5.39
CA THR A 2 -23.63 23.25 4.06
C THR A 2 -23.90 24.56 3.30
N GLU A 3 -24.05 24.50 1.97
CA GLU A 3 -24.41 25.69 1.18
C GLU A 3 -25.78 26.27 1.56
N ASN A 4 -26.72 25.42 2.00
CA ASN A 4 -28.04 25.87 2.44
C ASN A 4 -27.96 26.68 3.73
N GLU A 5 -27.17 26.22 4.71
CA GLU A 5 -26.91 26.96 5.95
C GLU A 5 -26.26 28.32 5.67
N ILE A 6 -25.33 28.39 4.71
CA ILE A 6 -24.68 29.65 4.30
C ILE A 6 -25.69 30.61 3.64
N ARG A 7 -26.66 30.08 2.87
CA ARG A 7 -27.68 30.90 2.19
C ARG A 7 -28.67 31.54 3.14
N GLU A 8 -28.92 30.93 4.29
CA GLU A 8 -29.80 31.43 5.36
C GLU A 8 -29.15 32.57 6.18
N LEU A 9 -27.84 32.77 6.07
CA LEU A 9 -27.14 33.86 6.74
C LEU A 9 -27.53 35.24 6.15
N PRO A 10 -27.50 36.31 6.95
CA PRO A 10 -27.66 37.68 6.45
C PRO A 10 -26.71 37.98 5.28
N PRO A 11 -27.14 38.69 4.22
CA PRO A 11 -26.33 38.90 3.02
C PRO A 11 -24.93 39.45 3.29
N ALA A 12 -24.81 40.41 4.22
CA ALA A 12 -23.54 41.01 4.62
C ALA A 12 -22.60 40.00 5.33
N VAL A 13 -23.14 39.12 6.19
CA VAL A 13 -22.36 38.08 6.88
C VAL A 13 -21.91 37.01 5.89
N ARG A 14 -22.78 36.61 4.96
CA ARG A 14 -22.44 35.65 3.90
C ARG A 14 -21.31 36.16 3.02
N GLU A 15 -21.38 37.42 2.60
CA GLU A 15 -20.31 38.04 1.81
C GLU A 15 -18.97 38.05 2.57
N GLN A 16 -19.00 38.41 3.86
CA GLN A 16 -17.80 38.39 4.69
C GLN A 16 -17.27 36.97 4.94
N PHE A 17 -18.14 35.98 5.13
CA PHE A 17 -17.76 34.57 5.31
C PHE A 17 -16.91 34.06 4.13
N HIS A 18 -17.29 34.40 2.89
CA HIS A 18 -16.52 34.04 1.71
C HIS A 18 -15.22 34.85 1.54
N LYS A 19 -15.14 36.04 2.15
CA LYS A 19 -13.93 36.88 2.15
C LYS A 19 -12.88 36.43 3.18
N VAL A 20 -13.28 35.73 4.24
CA VAL A 20 -12.32 35.18 5.22
C VAL A 20 -11.57 34.00 4.59
N ALA A 21 -10.28 34.19 4.34
CA ALA A 21 -9.43 33.15 3.79
C ALA A 21 -9.02 32.12 4.85
N ASN A 22 -8.76 30.87 4.43
CA ASN A 22 -8.40 29.79 5.37
C ASN A 22 -7.10 30.10 6.16
N HIS A 23 -6.12 30.75 5.53
CA HIS A 23 -4.86 31.06 6.19
C HIS A 23 -5.00 32.05 7.37
N GLU A 24 -6.09 32.83 7.41
CA GLU A 24 -6.39 33.75 8.52
C GLU A 24 -6.79 33.01 9.80
N ILE A 25 -7.26 31.76 9.66
CA ILE A 25 -7.75 30.91 10.76
C ILE A 25 -6.88 29.66 10.99
N ASP A 26 -5.95 29.37 10.08
CA ASP A 26 -5.04 28.22 10.20
C ASP A 26 -4.03 28.36 11.36
N GLN A 27 -3.89 29.56 11.92
CA GLN A 27 -3.11 29.80 13.14
C GLN A 27 -3.86 29.49 14.43
N ASP A 28 -5.18 29.19 14.35
CA ASP A 28 -5.95 28.74 15.51
C ASP A 28 -5.36 27.42 16.04
N PRO A 29 -5.13 27.28 17.36
CA PRO A 29 -4.52 26.07 17.93
C PRO A 29 -5.24 24.77 17.58
N GLY A 30 -6.57 24.80 17.48
CA GLY A 30 -7.37 23.62 17.12
C GLY A 30 -7.21 23.24 15.66
N VAL A 31 -7.17 24.23 14.76
CA VAL A 31 -6.94 24.00 13.32
C VAL A 31 -5.51 23.51 13.09
N LYS A 32 -4.52 24.11 13.75
CA LYS A 32 -3.12 23.72 13.63
C LYS A 32 -2.88 22.28 14.07
N LEU A 33 -3.47 21.87 15.20
CA LEU A 33 -3.35 20.49 15.68
C LEU A 33 -3.94 19.48 14.69
N LEU A 34 -5.12 19.77 14.12
CA LEU A 34 -5.73 18.90 13.11
C LEU A 34 -4.91 18.85 11.81
N LEU A 35 -4.29 19.96 11.40
CA LEU A 35 -3.40 20.00 10.23
C LEU A 35 -2.14 19.15 10.46
N GLU A 36 -1.56 19.20 11.65
CA GLU A 36 -0.40 18.38 12.02
C GLU A 36 -0.77 16.89 12.04
N GLU A 37 -1.92 16.54 12.63
CA GLU A 37 -2.43 15.17 12.62
C GLU A 37 -2.73 14.66 11.19
N LEU A 38 -3.35 15.49 10.35
CA LEU A 38 -3.64 15.18 8.96
C LEU A 38 -2.36 14.90 8.19
N SER A 39 -1.35 15.78 8.31
CA SER A 39 -0.05 15.58 7.68
C SER A 39 0.63 14.30 8.15
N GLY A 40 0.51 13.97 9.45
CA GLY A 40 0.99 12.71 10.01
C GLY A 40 0.32 11.49 9.37
N CYS A 41 -1.01 11.52 9.23
CA CYS A 41 -1.78 10.43 8.63
C CYS A 41 -1.48 10.26 7.13
N GLU A 42 -1.39 11.34 6.37
CA GLU A 42 -1.03 11.31 4.93
C GLU A 42 0.37 10.71 4.73
N LYS A 43 1.31 11.05 5.62
CA LYS A 43 2.67 10.46 5.59
C LYS A 43 2.64 8.95 5.88
N GLU A 44 1.84 8.52 6.86
CA GLU A 44 1.67 7.11 7.18
C GLU A 44 1.02 6.33 6.04
N GLU A 45 -0.02 6.91 5.42
CA GLU A 45 -0.67 6.36 4.23
C GLU A 45 0.33 6.15 3.09
N ARG A 46 1.13 7.18 2.77
CA ARG A 46 2.15 7.09 1.73
C ARG A 46 3.18 6.00 2.01
N LEU A 47 3.70 5.92 3.23
CA LEU A 47 4.66 4.88 3.63
C LEU A 47 4.05 3.47 3.56
N THR A 48 2.76 3.34 3.86
CA THR A 48 2.04 2.07 3.77
C THR A 48 1.86 1.65 2.31
N LEU A 49 1.51 2.59 1.43
CA LEU A 49 1.43 2.35 -0.01
C LEU A 49 2.77 1.95 -0.62
N GLU A 50 3.85 2.63 -0.27
CA GLU A 50 5.21 2.30 -0.72
C GLU A 50 5.61 0.88 -0.30
N LYS A 51 5.39 0.52 0.96
CA LYS A 51 5.64 -0.84 1.48
C LYS A 51 4.79 -1.88 0.76
N SER A 52 3.49 -1.62 0.62
CA SER A 52 2.56 -2.54 -0.06
C SER A 52 2.98 -2.78 -1.51
N ASN A 53 3.42 -1.74 -2.22
CA ASN A 53 3.94 -1.87 -3.58
C ASN A 53 5.21 -2.74 -3.63
N ALA A 54 6.15 -2.54 -2.71
CA ALA A 54 7.35 -3.38 -2.62
C ALA A 54 7.00 -4.86 -2.35
N VAL A 55 6.08 -5.14 -1.43
CA VAL A 55 5.61 -6.51 -1.15
C VAL A 55 4.91 -7.11 -2.37
N ARG A 56 4.14 -6.32 -3.13
CA ARG A 56 3.49 -6.77 -4.36
C ARG A 56 4.51 -7.18 -5.42
N THR A 57 5.55 -6.37 -5.63
CA THR A 57 6.65 -6.70 -6.55
C THR A 57 7.37 -7.97 -6.11
N LEU A 58 7.69 -8.11 -4.81
CA LEU A 58 8.33 -9.32 -4.28
C LEU A 58 7.45 -10.57 -4.46
N SER A 59 6.14 -10.44 -4.23
CA SER A 59 5.19 -11.53 -4.44
C SER A 59 5.11 -11.96 -5.90
N GLN A 60 5.14 -11.00 -6.83
CA GLN A 60 5.20 -11.30 -8.26
C GLN A 60 6.48 -12.04 -8.63
N VAL A 61 7.65 -11.51 -8.22
CA VAL A 61 8.95 -12.13 -8.48
C VAL A 61 9.03 -13.54 -7.89
N ALA A 62 8.48 -13.75 -6.69
CA ALA A 62 8.43 -15.06 -6.05
C ALA A 62 7.54 -16.05 -6.81
N ASN A 63 6.39 -15.60 -7.33
CA ASN A 63 5.52 -16.43 -8.16
C ASN A 63 6.20 -16.79 -9.50
N ASP A 64 6.80 -15.82 -10.18
CA ASP A 64 7.50 -16.05 -11.44
C ASP A 64 8.66 -17.04 -11.24
N SER A 65 9.43 -16.86 -10.14
CA SER A 65 10.51 -17.77 -9.74
C SER A 65 10.01 -19.18 -9.41
N LEU A 66 8.80 -19.33 -8.87
CA LEU A 66 8.19 -20.62 -8.55
C LEU A 66 7.78 -21.35 -9.83
N VAL A 67 7.17 -20.63 -10.78
CA VAL A 67 6.81 -21.16 -12.10
C VAL A 67 8.07 -21.63 -12.84
N GLU A 68 9.11 -20.79 -12.87
CA GLU A 68 10.39 -21.11 -13.49
C GLU A 68 11.05 -22.34 -12.83
N ALA A 69 11.08 -22.40 -11.49
CA ALA A 69 11.68 -23.53 -10.77
C ALA A 69 10.93 -24.84 -11.05
N ARG A 70 9.59 -24.82 -11.09
CA ARG A 70 8.77 -25.99 -11.44
C ARG A 70 8.99 -26.44 -12.90
N ALA A 71 9.11 -25.49 -13.83
CA ALA A 71 9.43 -25.81 -15.22
C ALA A 71 10.83 -26.44 -15.34
N GLY A 72 11.82 -25.90 -14.62
CA GLY A 72 13.17 -26.47 -14.55
C GLY A 72 13.18 -27.89 -13.97
N LEU A 73 12.40 -28.14 -12.91
CA LEU A 73 12.27 -29.47 -12.31
C LEU A 73 11.68 -30.47 -13.32
N ALA A 74 10.61 -30.10 -14.01
CA ALA A 74 9.99 -30.94 -15.05
C ALA A 74 10.95 -31.20 -16.22
N ALA A 75 11.77 -30.23 -16.60
CA ALA A 75 12.79 -30.41 -17.64
C ALA A 75 13.85 -31.45 -17.23
N ILE A 76 14.34 -31.39 -15.98
CA ILE A 76 15.27 -32.40 -15.45
C ILE A 76 14.61 -33.78 -15.45
N GLU A 77 13.36 -33.89 -15.00
CA GLU A 77 12.63 -35.16 -14.97
C GLU A 77 12.41 -35.76 -16.38
N ALA A 78 12.28 -34.91 -17.40
CA ALA A 78 12.18 -35.34 -18.80
C ALA A 78 13.53 -35.72 -19.42
N GLU A 79 14.61 -35.02 -19.05
CA GLU A 79 15.96 -35.24 -19.59
C GLU A 79 16.64 -36.49 -19.00
N ARG A 80 16.48 -36.68 -17.68
CA ARG A 80 17.19 -37.70 -16.90
C ARG A 80 17.11 -39.13 -17.47
N PRO A 81 15.95 -39.65 -17.94
CA PRO A 81 15.89 -40.99 -18.51
C PRO A 81 16.85 -41.18 -19.69
N ASN A 82 17.00 -40.18 -20.55
CA ASN A 82 17.90 -40.26 -21.70
C ASN A 82 19.37 -40.27 -21.27
N VAL A 83 19.73 -39.46 -20.26
CA VAL A 83 21.09 -39.42 -19.70
C VAL A 83 21.46 -40.77 -19.08
N VAL A 84 20.55 -41.37 -18.30
CA VAL A 84 20.78 -42.69 -17.69
C VAL A 84 20.87 -43.79 -18.76
N ILE A 85 20.00 -43.78 -19.77
CA ILE A 85 20.05 -44.75 -20.87
C ILE A 85 21.39 -44.66 -21.60
N GLN A 86 21.84 -43.44 -21.93
CA GLN A 86 23.10 -43.22 -22.62
C GLN A 86 24.28 -43.71 -21.76
N ALA A 87 24.27 -43.41 -20.46
CA ALA A 87 25.32 -43.85 -19.55
C ALA A 87 25.40 -45.39 -19.43
N LEU A 88 24.24 -46.06 -19.42
CA LEU A 88 24.17 -47.52 -19.43
C LEU A 88 24.67 -48.15 -20.74
N ILE A 89 24.46 -47.49 -21.88
CA ILE A 89 24.94 -47.96 -23.19
C ILE A 89 26.46 -47.78 -23.29
N ASP A 90 26.97 -46.63 -22.88
CA ASP A 90 28.38 -46.27 -23.01
C ASP A 90 29.26 -46.94 -21.93
N GLY A 91 28.66 -47.37 -20.82
CA GLY A 91 29.36 -47.97 -19.67
C GLY A 91 30.11 -46.95 -18.80
N ASP A 92 29.78 -45.68 -18.96
CA ASP A 92 30.41 -44.46 -18.42
C ASP A 92 29.34 -43.34 -18.40
N GLY A 93 29.52 -42.22 -17.70
CA GLY A 93 28.74 -41.01 -17.90
C GLY A 93 27.67 -40.73 -16.83
N PHE A 94 27.69 -41.45 -15.71
CA PHE A 94 26.80 -41.21 -14.57
C PHE A 94 27.02 -39.85 -13.88
N GLU A 95 28.18 -39.21 -14.09
CA GLU A 95 28.45 -37.85 -13.58
C GLU A 95 27.38 -36.84 -14.03
N LYS A 96 26.86 -36.98 -15.26
CA LYS A 96 25.75 -36.13 -15.75
C LYS A 96 24.42 -36.41 -15.05
N ASP A 97 24.18 -37.66 -14.63
CA ASP A 97 23.00 -37.99 -13.82
C ASP A 97 23.14 -37.38 -12.41
N ASP A 98 24.35 -37.45 -11.84
CA ASP A 98 24.65 -36.83 -10.54
C ASP A 98 24.43 -35.31 -10.57
N GLU A 99 24.91 -34.62 -11.61
CA GLU A 99 24.66 -33.18 -11.82
C GLU A 99 23.16 -32.85 -11.92
N LEU A 100 22.40 -33.67 -12.64
CA LEU A 100 20.94 -33.51 -12.74
C LEU A 100 20.24 -33.74 -11.38
N LEU A 101 20.70 -34.71 -10.59
CA LEU A 101 20.17 -35.00 -9.27
C LEU A 101 20.47 -33.87 -8.27
N GLU A 102 21.68 -33.30 -8.30
CA GLU A 102 22.04 -32.13 -7.49
C GLU A 102 21.15 -30.93 -7.84
N ARG A 103 21.06 -30.59 -9.14
CA ARG A 103 20.22 -29.47 -9.60
C ARG A 103 18.74 -29.69 -9.28
N ARG A 104 18.26 -30.94 -9.35
CA ARG A 104 16.91 -31.31 -8.93
C ARG A 104 16.68 -30.99 -7.45
N GLN A 105 17.61 -31.35 -6.57
CA GLN A 105 17.50 -31.06 -5.14
C GLN A 105 17.49 -29.55 -4.86
N GLU A 106 18.34 -28.78 -5.54
CA GLU A 106 18.37 -27.32 -5.43
C GLU A 106 17.03 -26.69 -5.84
N LEU A 107 16.45 -27.13 -6.96
CA LEU A 107 15.16 -26.65 -7.45
C LEU A 107 14.01 -27.03 -6.50
N MET A 108 14.00 -28.25 -5.96
CA MET A 108 13.01 -28.66 -4.95
C MET A 108 13.09 -27.78 -3.71
N LEU A 109 14.29 -27.54 -3.17
CA LEU A 109 14.47 -26.67 -2.02
C LEU A 109 14.04 -25.21 -2.31
N LYS A 110 14.29 -24.72 -3.52
CA LYS A 110 13.83 -23.40 -3.97
C LYS A 110 12.30 -23.35 -4.02
N ILE A 111 11.65 -24.37 -4.57
CA ILE A 111 10.19 -24.50 -4.62
C ILE A 111 9.61 -24.47 -3.20
N ASP A 112 10.11 -25.32 -2.30
CA ASP A 112 9.62 -25.40 -0.92
C ASP A 112 9.72 -24.04 -0.20
N ARG A 113 10.85 -23.34 -0.36
CA ARG A 113 11.05 -22.01 0.23
C ARG A 113 10.08 -20.97 -0.34
N LEU A 114 9.83 -20.99 -1.64
CA LEU A 114 8.90 -20.06 -2.30
C LEU A 114 7.44 -20.34 -1.90
N GLU A 115 7.05 -21.62 -1.81
CA GLU A 115 5.71 -22.03 -1.36
C GLU A 115 5.45 -21.66 0.10
N LEU A 116 6.49 -21.67 0.95
CA LEU A 116 6.39 -21.15 2.33
C LEU A 116 6.32 -19.62 2.39
N ALA A 117 7.04 -18.92 1.52
CA ALA A 117 7.14 -17.46 1.54
C ALA A 117 5.89 -16.76 0.96
N LEU A 118 5.34 -17.26 -0.15
CA LEU A 118 4.22 -16.64 -0.85
C LEU A 118 2.98 -16.38 0.03
N PRO A 119 2.51 -17.33 0.86
CA PRO A 119 1.38 -17.08 1.76
C PRO A 119 1.67 -15.99 2.81
N GLN A 120 2.93 -15.83 3.22
CA GLN A 120 3.32 -14.79 4.18
C GLN A 120 3.30 -13.41 3.51
N LEU A 121 3.75 -13.31 2.25
CA LEU A 121 3.64 -12.09 1.46
C LEU A 121 2.17 -11.70 1.23
N GLU A 122 1.29 -12.67 0.96
CA GLU A 122 -0.14 -12.40 0.82
C GLU A 122 -0.77 -11.88 2.12
N LYS A 123 -0.39 -12.45 3.28
CA LYS A 123 -0.83 -11.95 4.60
C LYS A 123 -0.37 -10.52 4.84
N LEU A 124 0.87 -10.18 4.48
CA LEU A 124 1.39 -8.81 4.58
C LEU A 124 0.58 -7.86 3.69
N LEU A 125 0.29 -8.22 2.44
CA LEU A 125 -0.54 -7.40 1.56
C LEU A 125 -1.95 -7.16 2.12
N LYS A 126 -2.59 -8.19 2.68
CA LYS A 126 -3.91 -8.06 3.33
C LYS A 126 -3.85 -7.12 4.54
N ARG A 127 -2.81 -7.24 5.36
CA ARG A 127 -2.58 -6.35 6.51
C ARG A 127 -2.36 -4.90 6.06
N ASP A 128 -1.51 -4.69 5.05
CA ASP A 128 -1.22 -3.35 4.53
C ASP A 128 -2.48 -2.69 3.94
N ALA A 129 -3.33 -3.46 3.26
CA ALA A 129 -4.62 -2.98 2.76
C ALA A 129 -5.56 -2.53 3.90
N GLN A 130 -5.58 -3.26 5.02
CA GLN A 130 -6.36 -2.87 6.20
C GLN A 130 -5.83 -1.57 6.82
N ILE A 131 -4.51 -1.46 6.99
CA ILE A 131 -3.88 -0.25 7.53
C ILE A 131 -4.17 0.94 6.62
N HIS A 132 -3.99 0.79 5.32
CA HIS A 132 -4.27 1.84 4.34
C HIS A 132 -5.73 2.31 4.41
N SER A 133 -6.69 1.38 4.47
CA SER A 133 -8.12 1.71 4.64
C SER A 133 -8.38 2.54 5.91
N MET A 134 -7.75 2.16 7.04
CA MET A 134 -7.85 2.93 8.29
C MET A 134 -7.25 4.32 8.16
N CYS A 135 -6.11 4.48 7.49
CA CYS A 135 -5.50 5.77 7.23
C CYS A 135 -6.43 6.67 6.39
N VAL A 136 -7.00 6.14 5.30
CA VAL A 136 -7.93 6.88 4.43
C VAL A 136 -9.15 7.36 5.21
N MET A 137 -9.80 6.47 5.97
CA MET A 137 -10.93 6.85 6.82
C MET A 137 -10.57 7.94 7.84
N ARG A 138 -9.38 7.85 8.43
CA ARG A 138 -8.89 8.84 9.39
C ARG A 138 -8.63 10.19 8.72
N ILE A 139 -8.02 10.20 7.53
CA ILE A 139 -7.79 11.41 6.72
C ILE A 139 -9.12 12.07 6.36
N GLU A 140 -10.11 11.31 5.91
CA GLU A 140 -11.45 11.82 5.61
C GLU A 140 -12.11 12.44 6.84
N SER A 141 -12.05 11.76 7.99
CA SER A 141 -12.57 12.27 9.26
C SER A 141 -11.88 13.56 9.70
N LEU A 142 -10.55 13.63 9.61
CA LEU A 142 -9.78 14.82 9.98
C LEU A 142 -10.11 15.99 9.05
N ASN A 143 -10.24 15.75 7.75
CA ASN A 143 -10.67 16.77 6.78
C ASN A 143 -12.08 17.29 7.07
N ALA A 144 -13.02 16.41 7.46
CA ALA A 144 -14.36 16.81 7.86
C ALA A 144 -14.33 17.69 9.12
N SER A 145 -13.64 17.27 10.19
CA SER A 145 -13.49 18.06 11.42
C SER A 145 -12.81 19.41 11.17
N LEU A 146 -11.78 19.42 10.34
CA LEU A 146 -11.06 20.64 9.98
C LEU A 146 -11.95 21.60 9.18
N LYS A 147 -12.78 21.09 8.26
CA LYS A 147 -13.78 21.90 7.57
C LYS A 147 -14.79 22.51 8.55
N GLU A 148 -15.32 21.72 9.47
CA GLU A 148 -16.28 22.19 10.47
C GLU A 148 -15.71 23.30 11.36
N ILE A 149 -14.50 23.11 11.90
CA ILE A 149 -13.85 24.11 12.74
C ILE A 149 -13.55 25.37 11.93
N ARG A 150 -13.03 25.22 10.70
CA ARG A 150 -12.75 26.36 9.84
C ARG A 150 -14.02 27.15 9.53
N ASP A 151 -15.09 26.48 9.13
CA ASP A 151 -16.38 27.12 8.85
C ASP A 151 -16.91 27.88 10.08
N ARG A 152 -16.82 27.28 11.28
CA ARG A 152 -17.21 27.93 12.53
C ARG A 152 -16.40 29.20 12.79
N LEU A 153 -15.08 29.14 12.64
CA LEU A 153 -14.18 30.28 12.86
C LEU A 153 -14.42 31.39 11.81
N LYS A 154 -14.63 31.03 10.54
CA LYS A 154 -15.00 32.00 9.50
C LYS A 154 -16.29 32.72 9.82
N LEU A 155 -17.30 31.99 10.29
CA LEU A 155 -18.59 32.57 10.65
C LEU A 155 -18.44 33.58 11.80
N GLN A 156 -17.65 33.23 12.83
CA GLN A 156 -17.36 34.13 13.94
C GLN A 156 -16.66 35.41 13.47
N ILE A 157 -15.61 35.29 12.64
CA ILE A 157 -14.90 36.45 12.09
C ILE A 157 -15.83 37.30 11.20
N ALA A 158 -16.65 36.67 10.35
CA ALA A 158 -17.59 37.36 9.49
C ALA A 158 -18.63 38.15 10.30
N GLN A 159 -19.19 37.56 11.37
CA GLN A 159 -20.12 38.25 12.26
C GLN A 159 -19.45 39.42 12.97
N MET A 160 -18.22 39.25 13.48
CA MET A 160 -17.46 40.33 14.10
C MET A 160 -17.19 41.50 13.13
N ARG A 161 -16.90 41.23 11.86
CA ARG A 161 -16.65 42.28 10.84
C ARG A 161 -17.91 43.05 10.43
N VAL A 162 -19.10 42.48 10.62
CA VAL A 162 -20.37 43.08 10.21
C VAL A 162 -21.05 43.82 11.37
N PHE A 163 -20.94 43.28 12.59
CA PHE A 163 -21.68 43.76 13.76
C PHE A 163 -20.79 44.33 14.88
N GLY A 164 -19.47 44.14 14.82
CA GLY A 164 -18.49 44.75 15.70
C GLY A 164 -17.93 46.04 15.11
#